data_AF-I7JVI6-F1
#
_entry.id   AF-I7JVI6-F1
#
_cell.length_a   1.000
_cell.length_b   1.000
_cell.length_c   1.000
_cell.angle_alpha   90.00
_cell.angle_beta   90.00
_cell.angle_gamma   90.00
#
_symmetry.space_group_name_H-M   'P 1'
#
loop_
_entity.id
_entity.type
_entity.pdbx_description
1 polymer ?
#
loop_
_entity_poly.entity_id
_entity_poly.type
_entity_poly.pdbx_seq_one_letter_code
_entity_poly.pdbx_strand_id
1 'polypeptide(L)'
;MPRTTPMAEELARAEAEGAIALAAHRLPLRRELGEVTELTVNGVNPPAVLTEPEPDAPVSLRVSRKRAEPLDLAGRRVAEIANKGWFWATEDARDPRWAGSGFLSGPQRITDGHVAAATSMAGGKPVWLVPRQDGTAMAVAVDVPKEILAATPRATNRMLIAEGLSSLGLPAQRLARRAVESWASELGIPLTEPEPGWLRLGDGRGTRVEFSPEGFALRAIDDSAESHSPDGMLADAAYLAAEHQLLLDGTLPRAHAELDLKNNTVEIASRDAGRAVAARAIVAATYTGSRWTWGWADENLPDRAREASERARRFGRRHGIVPLLTPALPRRLAEELRLGEAIRPVLRSWTRLDVEVAEGVTAVVLADAPELHLPAPSRPAASAALRRAQRWLPERVDRGRAAAAYAAARGLAASQLKGLDGAEF
;
A
#
# COMPACT_ATOMS: atom_id res chain seq x y z
N MET A 1 14.39 -17.47 -10.39
CA MET A 1 13.01 -16.94 -10.38
C MET A 1 12.17 -17.80 -11.31
N PRO A 2 10.97 -18.26 -10.93
CA PRO A 2 10.08 -18.90 -11.91
C PRO A 2 9.74 -17.86 -12.98
N ARG A 3 9.85 -18.22 -14.26
CA ARG A 3 9.42 -17.38 -15.37
C ARG A 3 7.91 -17.14 -15.22
N THR A 4 7.50 -15.88 -15.11
CA THR A 4 6.10 -15.49 -15.25
C THR A 4 5.60 -15.94 -16.62
N THR A 5 4.38 -16.46 -16.68
CA THR A 5 3.79 -16.83 -17.97
C THR A 5 3.43 -15.54 -18.73
N PRO A 6 3.46 -15.53 -20.08
CA PRO A 6 3.08 -14.36 -20.87
C PRO A 6 1.71 -13.78 -20.49
N MET A 7 0.75 -14.65 -20.13
CA MET A 7 -0.57 -14.28 -19.62
C MET A 7 -0.52 -13.42 -18.35
N ALA A 8 0.32 -13.80 -17.37
CA ALA A 8 0.43 -13.10 -16.10
C ALA A 8 1.08 -11.71 -16.27
N GLU A 9 1.97 -11.56 -17.25
CA GLU A 9 2.62 -10.30 -17.56
C GLU A 9 1.66 -9.29 -18.22
N GLU A 10 0.82 -9.75 -19.16
CA GLU A 10 -0.19 -8.90 -19.78
C GLU A 10 -1.29 -8.49 -18.80
N LEU A 11 -1.77 -9.40 -17.94
CA LEU A 11 -2.71 -9.03 -16.87
C LEU A 11 -2.11 -7.97 -15.94
N ALA A 12 -0.84 -8.15 -15.52
CA ALA A 12 -0.18 -7.19 -14.65
C ALA A 12 0.00 -5.82 -15.31
N ARG A 13 0.21 -5.79 -16.63
CA ARG A 13 0.28 -4.55 -17.41
C ARG A 13 -1.07 -3.83 -17.44
N ALA A 14 -2.14 -4.54 -17.81
CA ALA A 14 -3.48 -3.97 -17.85
C ALA A 14 -3.95 -3.51 -16.46
N GLU A 15 -3.64 -4.29 -15.41
CA GLU A 15 -3.89 -3.91 -14.01
C GLU A 15 -3.20 -2.59 -13.66
N ALA A 16 -1.90 -2.46 -13.99
CA ALA A 16 -1.15 -1.25 -13.73
C ALA A 16 -1.76 -0.02 -14.41
N GLU A 17 -2.07 -0.14 -15.71
CA GLU A 17 -2.64 0.95 -16.51
C GLU A 17 -4.00 1.44 -15.98
N GLY A 18 -4.85 0.54 -15.49
CA GLY A 18 -6.18 0.91 -14.98
C GLY A 18 -6.23 1.33 -13.51
N ALA A 19 -5.17 1.14 -12.73
CA ALA A 19 -5.24 1.27 -11.27
C ALA A 19 -5.52 2.71 -10.78
N ILE A 20 -4.89 3.71 -11.40
CA ILE A 20 -5.09 5.12 -11.01
C ILE A 20 -6.46 5.61 -11.48
N ALA A 21 -6.88 5.25 -12.70
CA ALA A 21 -8.22 5.54 -13.19
C ALA A 21 -9.29 4.93 -12.28
N LEU A 22 -9.13 3.67 -11.86
CA LEU A 22 -10.02 3.01 -10.92
C LEU A 22 -10.11 3.76 -9.58
N ALA A 23 -8.98 4.21 -9.04
CA ALA A 23 -8.96 5.04 -7.83
C ALA A 23 -9.65 6.40 -8.03
N ALA A 24 -9.44 7.03 -9.19
CA ALA A 24 -10.05 8.29 -9.59
C ALA A 24 -11.58 8.21 -9.68
N HIS A 25 -12.15 7.06 -10.04
CA HIS A 25 -13.60 6.85 -10.05
C HIS A 25 -14.19 6.47 -8.70
N ARG A 26 -13.49 5.62 -7.94
CA ARG A 26 -14.01 5.10 -6.65
C ARG A 26 -14.30 6.22 -5.64
N LEU A 27 -13.43 7.23 -5.56
CA LEU A 27 -13.58 8.30 -4.57
C LEU A 27 -14.81 9.20 -4.85
N PRO A 28 -15.00 9.76 -6.06
CA PRO A 28 -16.18 10.54 -6.37
C PRO A 28 -17.48 9.72 -6.34
N LEU A 29 -17.47 8.53 -6.94
CA LEU A 29 -18.67 7.69 -7.01
C LEU A 29 -19.18 7.30 -5.62
N ARG A 30 -18.30 6.95 -4.68
CA ARG A 30 -18.72 6.63 -3.31
C ARG A 30 -19.40 7.80 -2.61
N ARG A 31 -18.97 9.04 -2.90
CA ARG A 31 -19.54 10.25 -2.30
C ARG A 31 -20.90 10.57 -2.92
N GLU A 32 -20.99 10.59 -4.25
CA GLU A 32 -22.20 10.99 -4.98
C GLU A 32 -23.31 9.94 -4.95
N LEU A 33 -22.95 8.66 -4.94
CA LEU A 33 -23.93 7.58 -4.89
C LEU A 33 -24.41 7.28 -3.46
N GLY A 34 -23.63 7.66 -2.44
CA GLY A 34 -23.91 7.31 -1.06
C GLY A 34 -23.92 5.79 -0.83
N GLU A 35 -24.83 5.31 0.02
CA GLU A 35 -25.00 3.88 0.29
C GLU A 35 -25.80 3.23 -0.86
N VAL A 36 -25.09 2.51 -1.74
CA VAL A 36 -25.69 1.66 -2.78
C VAL A 36 -26.27 0.41 -2.13
N THR A 37 -27.55 0.16 -2.35
CA THR A 37 -28.27 -0.99 -1.77
C THR A 37 -28.38 -2.16 -2.74
N GLU A 38 -28.42 -1.87 -4.04
CA GLU A 38 -28.60 -2.89 -5.07
C GLU A 38 -28.07 -2.40 -6.42
N LEU A 39 -27.52 -3.33 -7.20
CA LEU A 39 -27.12 -3.12 -8.60
C LEU A 39 -27.91 -4.11 -9.47
N THR A 40 -28.67 -3.62 -10.44
CA THR A 40 -29.39 -4.47 -11.39
C THR A 40 -29.04 -4.08 -12.83
N VAL A 41 -28.90 -5.07 -13.69
CA VAL A 41 -28.56 -4.89 -15.11
C VAL A 41 -29.73 -5.32 -15.97
N ASN A 42 -30.10 -4.46 -16.90
CA ASN A 42 -31.07 -4.72 -17.96
C ASN A 42 -30.36 -4.74 -19.33
N GLY A 43 -30.94 -5.49 -20.28
CA GLY A 43 -30.52 -5.47 -21.69
C GLY A 43 -29.62 -6.63 -22.13
N VAL A 44 -29.14 -7.48 -21.21
CA VAL A 44 -28.30 -8.64 -21.55
C VAL A 44 -28.68 -9.85 -20.71
N ASN A 45 -29.02 -10.95 -21.37
CA ASN A 45 -29.21 -12.26 -20.73
C ASN A 45 -27.85 -12.93 -20.45
N PRO A 46 -27.78 -13.82 -19.44
CA PRO A 46 -26.62 -14.69 -19.27
C PRO A 46 -26.32 -15.43 -20.58
N PRO A 47 -25.06 -15.48 -21.04
CA PRO A 47 -24.73 -16.17 -22.29
C PRO A 47 -25.00 -17.67 -22.12
N ALA A 48 -25.52 -18.30 -23.18
CA ALA A 48 -25.71 -19.75 -23.20
C ALA A 48 -24.37 -20.51 -23.11
N VAL A 49 -23.28 -19.89 -23.57
CA VAL A 49 -21.92 -20.42 -23.56
C VAL A 49 -20.97 -19.37 -22.98
N LEU A 50 -20.38 -19.63 -21.82
CA LEU A 50 -19.50 -18.69 -21.11
C LEU A 50 -18.15 -18.45 -21.80
N THR A 51 -17.72 -19.34 -22.69
CA THR A 51 -16.42 -19.23 -23.38
C THR A 51 -16.44 -18.30 -24.58
N GLU A 52 -17.63 -17.92 -25.07
CA GLU A 52 -17.80 -17.01 -26.21
C GLU A 52 -18.95 -16.03 -25.94
N PRO A 53 -18.85 -15.18 -24.90
CA PRO A 53 -19.86 -14.16 -24.66
C PRO A 53 -19.92 -13.16 -25.82
N GLU A 54 -21.09 -12.57 -26.06
CA GLU A 54 -21.22 -11.43 -26.96
C GLU A 54 -20.37 -10.26 -26.41
N PRO A 55 -19.39 -9.75 -27.18
CA PRO A 55 -18.45 -8.75 -26.72
C PRO A 55 -19.14 -7.40 -26.59
N ASP A 56 -18.77 -6.65 -25.56
CA ASP A 56 -19.17 -5.26 -25.35
C ASP A 56 -20.69 -5.05 -25.41
N ALA A 57 -21.46 -6.08 -25.03
CA ALA A 57 -22.92 -6.06 -25.11
C ALA A 57 -23.47 -4.87 -24.30
N PRO A 58 -24.30 -4.01 -24.90
CA PRO A 58 -24.80 -2.80 -24.25
C PRO A 58 -25.75 -3.16 -23.11
N VAL A 59 -25.59 -2.48 -21.98
CA VAL A 59 -26.40 -2.69 -20.78
C VAL A 59 -26.91 -1.37 -20.22
N SER A 60 -28.05 -1.45 -19.54
CA SER A 60 -28.52 -0.39 -18.64
C SER A 60 -28.35 -0.87 -17.21
N LEU A 61 -27.47 -0.19 -16.47
CA LEU A 61 -27.21 -0.46 -15.06
C LEU A 61 -28.06 0.46 -14.20
N ARG A 62 -28.93 -0.11 -13.37
CA ARG A 62 -29.67 0.59 -12.35
C ARG A 62 -28.97 0.50 -11.01
N VAL A 63 -28.71 1.66 -10.42
CA VAL A 63 -28.03 1.83 -9.13
C VAL A 63 -29.06 2.26 -8.10
N SER A 64 -29.52 1.34 -7.27
CA SER A 64 -30.44 1.62 -6.18
C SER A 64 -29.69 2.20 -4.99
N ARG A 65 -30.19 3.29 -4.42
CA ARG A 65 -29.54 4.06 -3.35
C ARG A 65 -30.47 4.20 -2.15
N LYS A 66 -29.94 4.08 -0.94
CA LYS A 66 -30.77 4.07 0.30
C LYS A 66 -31.54 5.37 0.58
N ARG A 67 -30.99 6.50 0.15
CA ARG A 67 -31.51 7.86 0.46
C ARG A 67 -31.54 8.79 -0.75
N ALA A 68 -31.58 8.21 -1.95
CA ALA A 68 -31.64 8.95 -3.21
C ALA A 68 -32.39 8.11 -4.24
N GLU A 69 -32.97 8.76 -5.25
CA GLU A 69 -33.62 8.08 -6.37
C GLU A 69 -32.68 7.08 -7.05
N PRO A 70 -33.16 5.97 -7.62
CA PRO A 70 -32.32 5.11 -8.44
C PRO A 70 -31.67 5.89 -9.59
N LEU A 71 -30.43 5.55 -9.92
CA LEU A 71 -29.69 6.14 -11.03
C LEU A 71 -29.51 5.08 -12.11
N ASP A 72 -30.03 5.34 -13.30
CA ASP A 72 -29.82 4.47 -14.47
C ASP A 72 -28.62 5.00 -15.28
N LEU A 73 -27.65 4.12 -15.54
CA LEU A 73 -26.42 4.41 -16.28
C LEU A 73 -26.34 3.51 -17.51
N ALA A 74 -25.94 4.09 -18.64
CA ALA A 74 -25.54 3.30 -19.79
C ALA A 74 -24.18 2.63 -19.52
N GLY A 75 -23.97 1.45 -20.08
CA GLY A 75 -22.69 0.77 -19.98
C GLY A 75 -22.57 -0.37 -21.00
N ARG A 76 -21.48 -1.10 -20.88
CA ARG A 76 -21.22 -2.31 -21.66
C ARG A 76 -20.69 -3.41 -20.76
N ARG A 77 -21.10 -4.65 -21.02
CA ARG A 77 -20.52 -5.82 -20.36
C ARG A 77 -19.09 -6.03 -20.89
N VAL A 78 -18.12 -6.10 -19.98
CA VAL A 78 -16.70 -6.34 -20.31
C VAL A 78 -16.21 -7.71 -19.83
N ALA A 79 -16.93 -8.35 -18.91
CA ALA A 79 -16.67 -9.74 -18.54
C ALA A 79 -17.89 -10.43 -17.93
N GLU A 80 -17.88 -11.76 -18.00
CA GLU A 80 -18.76 -12.65 -17.24
C GLU A 80 -17.97 -13.29 -16.09
N ILE A 81 -18.63 -13.51 -14.96
CA ILE A 81 -18.03 -14.09 -13.75
C ILE A 81 -18.89 -15.28 -13.30
N ALA A 82 -18.32 -16.47 -13.42
CA ALA A 82 -19.00 -17.72 -13.05
C ALA A 82 -17.98 -18.72 -12.51
N ASN A 83 -18.37 -19.52 -11.51
CA ASN A 83 -17.51 -20.57 -10.93
C ASN A 83 -16.13 -20.06 -10.47
N LYS A 84 -16.07 -18.83 -9.92
CA LYS A 84 -14.83 -18.11 -9.53
C LYS A 84 -13.88 -17.81 -10.72
N GLY A 85 -14.37 -17.98 -11.93
CA GLY A 85 -13.71 -17.66 -13.19
C GLY A 85 -14.14 -16.29 -13.73
N TRP A 86 -13.20 -15.58 -14.33
CA TRP A 86 -13.38 -14.37 -15.11
C TRP A 86 -13.29 -14.73 -16.59
N PHE A 87 -14.29 -14.32 -17.36
CA PHE A 87 -14.39 -14.56 -18.80
C PHE A 87 -14.51 -13.22 -19.51
N TRP A 88 -13.48 -12.83 -20.24
CA TRP A 88 -13.47 -11.56 -20.97
C TRP A 88 -14.57 -11.54 -22.04
N ALA A 89 -15.30 -10.42 -22.09
CA ALA A 89 -16.38 -10.16 -23.02
C ALA A 89 -16.18 -8.80 -23.70
N THR A 90 -14.98 -8.56 -24.22
CA THR A 90 -14.62 -7.33 -24.94
C THR A 90 -14.31 -7.63 -26.41
N GLU A 91 -14.45 -6.66 -27.30
CA GLU A 91 -14.02 -6.78 -28.69
C GLU A 91 -12.52 -7.11 -28.81
N ASP A 92 -11.70 -6.54 -27.92
CA ASP A 92 -10.26 -6.82 -27.86
C ASP A 92 -9.97 -8.31 -27.62
N ALA A 93 -10.86 -9.04 -26.94
CA ALA A 93 -10.69 -10.48 -26.74
C ALA A 93 -10.77 -11.28 -28.06
N ARG A 94 -11.30 -10.67 -29.12
CA ARG A 94 -11.39 -11.24 -30.47
C ARG A 94 -10.25 -10.78 -31.38
N ASP A 95 -9.44 -9.82 -30.96
CA ASP A 95 -8.35 -9.30 -31.78
C ASP A 95 -7.19 -10.33 -31.85
N PRO A 96 -6.75 -10.72 -33.06
CA PRO A 96 -5.65 -11.67 -33.26
C PRO A 96 -4.33 -11.28 -32.59
N ARG A 97 -4.11 -9.98 -32.29
CA ARG A 97 -2.94 -9.53 -31.52
C ARG A 97 -2.88 -10.12 -30.12
N TRP A 98 -4.04 -10.47 -29.56
CA TRP A 98 -4.14 -11.14 -28.27
C TRP A 98 -4.24 -12.66 -28.39
N ALA A 99 -4.34 -13.20 -29.61
CA ALA A 99 -4.35 -14.64 -29.85
C ALA A 99 -3.01 -15.26 -29.40
N GLY A 100 -3.08 -16.21 -28.46
CA GLY A 100 -1.91 -16.85 -27.86
C GLY A 100 -1.38 -16.19 -26.58
N SER A 101 -1.89 -15.02 -26.18
CA SER A 101 -1.52 -14.40 -24.90
C SER A 101 -2.07 -15.17 -23.68
N GLY A 102 -3.16 -15.92 -23.85
CA GLY A 102 -3.94 -16.48 -22.74
C GLY A 102 -4.67 -15.42 -21.89
N PHE A 103 -4.35 -14.14 -22.06
CA PHE A 103 -4.83 -13.04 -21.23
C PHE A 103 -6.27 -12.62 -21.54
N LEU A 104 -6.75 -12.79 -22.76
CA LEU A 104 -8.16 -12.53 -23.10
C LEU A 104 -8.93 -13.78 -23.51
N SER A 105 -8.37 -14.97 -23.25
CA SER A 105 -8.96 -16.25 -23.65
C SER A 105 -9.17 -17.19 -22.47
N GLY A 106 -10.32 -17.88 -22.45
CA GLY A 106 -10.66 -18.89 -21.47
C GLY A 106 -10.95 -18.36 -20.05
N PRO A 107 -11.34 -19.25 -19.12
CA PRO A 107 -11.59 -18.91 -17.73
C PRO A 107 -10.31 -18.51 -17.00
N GLN A 108 -10.32 -17.35 -16.36
CA GLN A 108 -9.23 -16.89 -15.50
C GLN A 108 -9.63 -16.91 -14.04
N ARG A 109 -8.73 -17.28 -13.14
CA ARG A 109 -9.02 -17.16 -11.71
C ARG A 109 -9.17 -15.68 -11.36
N ILE A 110 -10.32 -15.30 -10.81
CA ILE A 110 -10.55 -13.91 -10.39
C ILE A 110 -9.52 -13.46 -9.36
N THR A 111 -8.96 -12.27 -9.58
CA THR A 111 -8.07 -11.55 -8.67
C THR A 111 -8.51 -10.09 -8.60
N ASP A 112 -8.12 -9.37 -7.54
CA ASP A 112 -8.45 -7.94 -7.40
C ASP A 112 -7.98 -7.09 -8.59
N GLY A 113 -6.91 -7.54 -9.27
CA GLY A 113 -6.36 -6.88 -10.46
C GLY A 113 -7.26 -6.90 -11.70
N HIS A 114 -8.22 -7.83 -11.80
CA HIS A 114 -9.08 -7.94 -12.99
C HIS A 114 -9.98 -6.72 -13.18
N VAL A 115 -10.43 -6.08 -12.09
CA VAL A 115 -11.26 -4.85 -12.19
C VAL A 115 -10.44 -3.68 -12.72
N ALA A 116 -9.18 -3.56 -12.29
CA ALA A 116 -8.26 -2.54 -12.82
C ALA A 116 -7.91 -2.83 -14.28
N ALA A 117 -7.61 -4.07 -14.63
CA ALA A 117 -7.39 -4.48 -16.02
C ALA A 117 -8.62 -4.15 -16.89
N ALA A 118 -9.82 -4.47 -16.42
CA ALA A 118 -11.05 -4.15 -17.13
C ALA A 118 -11.27 -2.64 -17.27
N THR A 119 -10.85 -1.85 -16.28
CA THR A 119 -10.88 -0.38 -16.34
C THR A 119 -9.98 0.14 -17.46
N SER A 120 -8.76 -0.41 -17.59
CA SER A 120 -7.84 -0.09 -18.71
C SER A 120 -8.46 -0.45 -20.06
N MET A 121 -8.93 -1.69 -20.23
CA MET A 121 -9.61 -2.16 -21.46
C MET A 121 -10.87 -1.34 -21.79
N ALA A 122 -11.52 -0.78 -20.78
CA ALA A 122 -12.68 0.06 -20.94
C ALA A 122 -12.37 1.51 -21.35
N GLY A 123 -11.11 1.87 -21.60
CA GLY A 123 -10.66 3.23 -21.88
C GLY A 123 -10.72 4.12 -20.65
N GLY A 124 -10.35 3.56 -19.50
CA GLY A 124 -10.35 4.24 -18.21
C GLY A 124 -11.74 4.40 -17.58
N LYS A 125 -12.81 3.84 -18.15
CA LYS A 125 -14.17 3.92 -17.56
C LYS A 125 -14.30 3.07 -16.29
N PRO A 126 -15.10 3.49 -15.28
CA PRO A 126 -15.30 2.69 -14.09
C PRO A 126 -15.94 1.35 -14.41
N VAL A 127 -15.43 0.28 -13.78
CA VAL A 127 -15.97 -1.08 -13.92
C VAL A 127 -16.60 -1.53 -12.62
N TRP A 128 -17.85 -1.97 -12.67
CA TRP A 128 -18.60 -2.46 -11.51
C TRP A 128 -18.88 -3.96 -11.65
N LEU A 129 -18.80 -4.66 -10.53
CA LEU A 129 -19.19 -6.07 -10.44
C LEU A 129 -20.66 -6.14 -10.05
N VAL A 130 -21.50 -6.70 -10.92
CA VAL A 130 -22.94 -6.77 -10.73
C VAL A 130 -23.34 -8.22 -10.47
N PRO A 131 -23.76 -8.58 -9.25
CA PRO A 131 -24.21 -9.93 -8.94
C PRO A 131 -25.57 -10.23 -9.61
N ARG A 132 -25.79 -11.49 -9.98
CA ARG A 132 -27.05 -12.03 -10.48
C ARG A 132 -27.67 -13.01 -9.49
N GLN A 133 -28.98 -13.22 -9.59
CA GLN A 133 -29.72 -14.13 -8.71
C GLN A 133 -29.31 -15.60 -8.85
N ASP A 134 -28.75 -16.00 -9.99
CA ASP A 134 -28.27 -17.34 -10.27
C ASP A 134 -26.89 -17.65 -9.65
N GLY A 135 -26.33 -16.72 -8.88
CA GLY A 135 -25.01 -16.84 -8.25
C GLY A 135 -23.84 -16.50 -9.18
N THR A 136 -24.10 -16.10 -10.42
CA THR A 136 -23.10 -15.50 -11.32
C THR A 136 -22.99 -13.99 -11.09
N ALA A 137 -21.99 -13.36 -11.71
CA ALA A 137 -21.88 -11.90 -11.77
C ALA A 137 -21.38 -11.48 -13.15
N MET A 138 -21.45 -10.19 -13.46
CA MET A 138 -20.81 -9.63 -14.65
C MET A 138 -20.02 -8.38 -14.28
N ALA A 139 -18.98 -8.09 -15.05
CA ALA A 139 -18.28 -6.82 -14.97
C ALA A 139 -18.86 -5.86 -16.04
N VAL A 140 -19.29 -4.68 -15.60
CA VAL A 140 -19.89 -3.66 -16.47
C VAL A 140 -19.03 -2.41 -16.43
N ALA A 141 -18.52 -1.99 -17.60
CA ALA A 141 -17.94 -0.66 -17.77
C ALA A 141 -19.08 0.35 -17.95
N VAL A 142 -19.12 1.37 -17.10
CA VAL A 142 -20.25 2.32 -17.05
C VAL A 142 -19.86 3.70 -17.57
N ASP A 143 -20.79 4.31 -18.30
CA ASP A 143 -20.71 5.71 -18.72
C ASP A 143 -21.25 6.60 -17.59
N VAL A 144 -20.33 7.14 -16.80
CA VAL A 144 -20.69 8.05 -15.70
C VAL A 144 -20.72 9.49 -16.23
N PRO A 145 -21.85 10.21 -16.07
CA PRO A 145 -21.94 11.62 -16.39
C PRO A 145 -20.82 12.45 -15.75
N LYS A 146 -20.25 13.38 -16.50
CA LYS A 146 -19.10 14.21 -16.05
C LYS A 146 -19.44 15.01 -14.79
N GLU A 147 -20.70 15.36 -14.61
CA GLU A 147 -21.22 16.11 -13.46
C GLU A 147 -21.05 15.32 -12.17
N ILE A 148 -21.27 14.01 -12.19
CA ILE A 148 -21.06 13.11 -11.04
C ILE A 148 -19.57 13.01 -10.72
N LEU A 149 -18.71 12.94 -11.75
CA LEU A 149 -17.26 12.91 -11.55
C LEU A 149 -16.70 14.27 -11.06
N ALA A 150 -17.34 15.38 -11.43
CA ALA A 150 -16.91 16.74 -11.08
C ALA A 150 -17.39 17.21 -9.70
N ALA A 151 -18.43 16.61 -9.12
CA ALA A 151 -19.08 17.06 -7.87
C ALA A 151 -18.22 16.90 -6.59
N THR A 152 -17.09 16.19 -6.66
CA THR A 152 -16.24 15.95 -5.49
C THR A 152 -15.13 16.99 -5.35
N PRO A 153 -14.94 17.64 -4.17
CA PRO A 153 -13.78 18.47 -3.92
C PRO A 153 -12.48 17.66 -4.04
N ARG A 154 -11.76 17.90 -5.14
CA ARG A 154 -10.32 17.79 -5.39
C ARG A 154 -9.57 16.74 -4.55
N ALA A 155 -9.87 15.44 -4.73
CA ALA A 155 -8.81 14.45 -4.51
C ALA A 155 -7.60 14.94 -5.33
N THR A 156 -6.49 15.25 -4.67
CA THR A 156 -5.32 15.74 -5.40
C THR A 156 -4.77 14.60 -6.24
N ASN A 157 -4.12 14.91 -7.36
CA ASN A 157 -3.48 13.90 -8.19
C ASN A 157 -2.54 13.02 -7.33
N ARG A 158 -1.84 13.63 -6.38
CA ARG A 158 -1.09 12.95 -5.31
C ARG A 158 -1.90 11.84 -4.62
N MET A 159 -3.11 12.13 -4.13
CA MET A 159 -3.96 11.14 -3.45
C MET A 159 -4.43 10.04 -4.39
N LEU A 160 -4.85 10.39 -5.61
CA LEU A 160 -5.32 9.41 -6.60
C LEU A 160 -4.21 8.44 -7.01
N ILE A 161 -3.02 8.98 -7.28
CA ILE A 161 -1.82 8.22 -7.59
C ILE A 161 -1.47 7.31 -6.42
N ALA A 162 -1.38 7.85 -5.20
CA ALA A 162 -1.00 7.06 -4.03
C ALA A 162 -1.98 5.90 -3.78
N GLU A 163 -3.29 6.14 -3.86
CA GLU A 163 -4.30 5.08 -3.70
C GLU A 163 -4.25 4.06 -4.84
N GLY A 164 -4.22 4.51 -6.09
CA GLY A 164 -4.17 3.63 -7.26
C GLY A 164 -2.95 2.71 -7.22
N LEU A 165 -1.76 3.29 -7.04
CA LEU A 165 -0.51 2.53 -6.98
C LEU A 165 -0.44 1.58 -5.77
N SER A 166 -1.06 1.95 -4.65
CA SER A 166 -1.11 1.08 -3.46
C SER A 166 -1.98 -0.17 -3.63
N SER A 167 -2.90 -0.14 -4.60
CA SER A 167 -3.83 -1.25 -4.85
C SER A 167 -3.24 -2.36 -5.73
N LEU A 168 -2.09 -2.12 -6.35
CA LEU A 168 -1.44 -3.06 -7.26
C LEU A 168 -0.96 -4.31 -6.52
N GLY A 169 -1.22 -5.48 -7.10
CA GLY A 169 -0.62 -6.75 -6.70
C GLY A 169 0.74 -6.99 -7.37
N LEU A 170 1.52 -7.96 -6.90
CA LEU A 170 2.68 -8.43 -7.65
C LEU A 170 2.22 -9.33 -8.82
N PRO A 171 2.78 -9.18 -10.04
CA PRO A 171 3.94 -8.35 -10.37
C PRO A 171 3.63 -6.90 -10.79
N ALA A 172 2.35 -6.50 -10.91
CA ALA A 172 1.92 -5.17 -11.37
C ALA A 172 2.51 -4.00 -10.56
N GLN A 173 2.84 -4.20 -9.28
CA GLN A 173 3.54 -3.19 -8.46
C GLN A 173 4.85 -2.68 -9.07
N ARG A 174 5.57 -3.50 -9.86
CA ARG A 174 6.81 -3.11 -10.56
C ARG A 174 6.55 -2.22 -11.79
N LEU A 175 5.30 -2.10 -12.20
CA LEU A 175 4.84 -1.30 -13.34
C LEU A 175 4.20 0.02 -12.89
N ALA A 176 4.48 0.48 -11.66
CA ALA A 176 3.91 1.70 -11.11
C ALA A 176 4.20 2.94 -11.97
N ARG A 177 5.38 3.01 -12.62
CA ARG A 177 5.71 4.10 -13.57
C ARG A 177 4.76 4.10 -14.75
N ARG A 178 4.52 2.94 -15.36
CA ARG A 178 3.58 2.76 -16.48
C ARG A 178 2.16 3.15 -16.10
N ALA A 179 1.72 2.83 -14.88
CA ALA A 179 0.41 3.25 -14.38
C ALA A 179 0.25 4.78 -14.41
N VAL A 180 1.27 5.52 -13.95
CA VAL A 180 1.27 6.99 -13.98
C VAL A 180 1.32 7.54 -15.40
N GLU A 181 2.15 6.94 -16.27
CA GLU A 181 2.27 7.33 -17.68
C GLU A 181 0.96 7.14 -18.45
N SER A 182 0.33 5.98 -18.31
CA SER A 182 -0.95 5.66 -18.95
C SER A 182 -2.05 6.61 -18.49
N TRP A 183 -2.21 6.78 -17.18
CA TRP A 183 -3.21 7.69 -16.63
C TRP A 183 -2.99 9.16 -17.04
N ALA A 184 -1.74 9.63 -17.04
CA ALA A 184 -1.43 10.98 -17.49
C ALA A 184 -1.72 11.16 -18.99
N SER A 185 -1.39 10.17 -19.81
CA SER A 185 -1.71 10.17 -21.24
C SER A 185 -3.21 10.23 -21.52
N GLU A 186 -4.02 9.45 -20.79
CA GLU A 186 -5.49 9.47 -20.91
C GLU A 186 -6.08 10.85 -20.59
N LEU A 187 -5.50 11.55 -19.62
CA LEU A 187 -5.92 12.90 -19.22
C LEU A 187 -5.26 14.03 -20.02
N GLY A 188 -4.36 13.72 -20.95
CA GLY A 188 -3.57 14.72 -21.68
C GLY A 188 -2.65 15.55 -20.78
N ILE A 189 -2.23 15.01 -19.63
CA ILE A 189 -1.31 15.66 -18.70
C ILE A 189 0.13 15.40 -19.16
N PRO A 190 0.92 16.44 -19.48
CA PRO A 190 2.30 16.23 -19.91
C PRO A 190 3.16 15.75 -18.73
N LEU A 191 4.09 14.84 -19.02
CA LEU A 191 5.05 14.30 -18.05
C LEU A 191 6.47 14.79 -18.34
N THR A 192 7.22 15.05 -17.28
CA THR A 192 8.66 15.35 -17.34
C THR A 192 9.39 14.52 -16.30
N GLU A 193 10.64 14.15 -16.58
CA GLU A 193 11.53 13.48 -15.63
C GLU A 193 12.57 14.49 -15.13
N PRO A 194 12.36 15.10 -13.95
CA PRO A 194 13.28 16.12 -13.44
C PRO A 194 14.63 15.54 -13.02
N GLU A 195 14.63 14.29 -12.56
CA GLU A 195 15.81 13.52 -12.15
C GLU A 195 15.49 12.01 -12.23
N PRO A 196 16.52 11.14 -12.31
CA PRO A 196 16.30 9.70 -12.43
C PRO A 196 15.40 9.14 -11.32
N GLY A 197 14.39 8.36 -11.71
CA GLY A 197 13.46 7.74 -10.77
C GLY A 197 12.31 8.65 -10.33
N TRP A 198 12.16 9.83 -10.95
CA TRP A 198 11.05 10.74 -10.69
C TRP A 198 10.23 11.02 -11.94
N LEU A 199 8.90 11.11 -11.76
CA LEU A 199 8.01 11.70 -12.75
C LEU A 199 7.35 12.95 -12.17
N ARG A 200 7.29 14.03 -12.95
CA ARG A 200 6.56 15.26 -12.63
C ARG A 200 5.42 15.45 -13.64
N LEU A 201 4.23 15.69 -13.11
CA LEU A 201 3.02 15.99 -13.87
C LEU A 201 2.92 17.50 -14.13
N GLY A 202 2.59 17.88 -15.37
CA GLY A 202 2.25 19.25 -15.73
C GLY A 202 0.81 19.62 -15.38
N ASP A 203 0.39 19.34 -14.15
CA ASP A 203 -0.97 19.53 -13.64
C ASP A 203 -1.19 20.88 -12.92
N GLY A 204 -0.16 21.74 -12.94
CA GLY A 204 -0.15 23.04 -12.26
C GLY A 204 -0.08 22.97 -10.73
N ARG A 205 0.14 21.79 -10.13
CA ARG A 205 0.22 21.58 -8.67
C ARG A 205 1.57 21.04 -8.20
N GLY A 206 2.52 20.88 -9.13
CA GLY A 206 3.83 20.31 -8.85
C GLY A 206 3.78 18.85 -8.42
N THR A 207 2.74 18.10 -8.84
CA THR A 207 2.64 16.69 -8.48
C THR A 207 3.83 15.91 -9.01
N ARG A 208 4.50 15.16 -8.12
CA ARG A 208 5.67 14.33 -8.42
C ARG A 208 5.53 12.94 -7.82
N VAL A 209 6.05 11.94 -8.51
CA VAL A 209 6.06 10.54 -8.07
C VAL A 209 7.48 10.01 -8.10
N GLU A 210 7.91 9.41 -7.00
CA GLU A 210 9.22 8.78 -6.85
C GLU A 210 9.09 7.26 -7.00
N PHE A 211 10.02 6.66 -7.71
CA PHE A 211 10.10 5.22 -7.95
C PHE A 211 11.44 4.66 -7.50
N SER A 212 11.43 3.42 -7.00
CA SER A 212 12.66 2.68 -6.77
C SER A 212 13.27 2.21 -8.10
N PRO A 213 14.56 1.85 -8.13
CA PRO A 213 15.20 1.27 -9.31
C PRO A 213 14.51 0.01 -9.84
N GLU A 214 13.79 -0.71 -8.98
CA GLU A 214 13.03 -1.92 -9.34
C GLU A 214 11.61 -1.63 -9.87
N GLY A 215 11.22 -0.36 -9.98
CA GLY A 215 9.93 0.08 -10.55
C GLY A 215 8.79 0.23 -9.53
N PHE A 216 9.06 0.09 -8.24
CA PHE A 216 8.05 0.29 -7.19
C PHE A 216 7.85 1.77 -6.88
N ALA A 217 6.62 2.23 -6.70
CA ALA A 217 6.39 3.59 -6.23
C ALA A 217 6.72 3.74 -4.74
N LEU A 218 7.43 4.82 -4.40
CA LEU A 218 7.88 5.13 -3.05
C LEU A 218 7.04 6.24 -2.43
N ARG A 219 6.73 7.29 -3.19
CA ARG A 219 5.82 8.35 -2.75
C ARG A 219 5.24 9.14 -3.92
N ALA A 220 4.08 9.73 -3.69
CA ALA A 220 3.54 10.82 -4.48
C ALA A 220 3.49 12.07 -3.61
N ILE A 221 3.95 13.21 -4.13
CA ILE A 221 3.96 14.51 -3.45
C ILE A 221 3.39 15.60 -4.34
N ASP A 222 3.01 16.73 -3.76
CA ASP A 222 2.61 17.96 -4.46
C ASP A 222 3.19 19.18 -3.71
N ASP A 223 3.08 20.38 -4.29
CA ASP A 223 3.68 21.60 -3.71
C ASP A 223 3.01 22.06 -2.40
N SER A 224 1.86 21.48 -2.05
CA SER A 224 1.11 21.85 -0.84
C SER A 224 1.46 21.01 0.39
N ALA A 225 2.31 19.99 0.24
CA ALA A 225 2.51 18.96 1.24
C ALA A 225 3.80 19.13 2.03
N GLU A 226 3.73 18.96 3.35
CA GLU A 226 4.90 18.55 4.14
C GLU A 226 5.37 17.18 3.64
N SER A 227 6.40 17.20 2.80
CA SER A 227 6.94 16.02 2.14
C SER A 227 7.64 15.13 3.18
N HIS A 228 7.07 13.95 3.39
CA HIS A 228 7.72 12.87 4.12
C HIS A 228 8.17 11.82 3.11
N SER A 229 9.37 11.29 3.30
CA SER A 229 9.88 10.13 2.57
C SER A 229 10.07 8.96 3.52
N PRO A 230 10.13 7.72 3.01
CA PRO A 230 10.63 6.59 3.78
C PRO A 230 11.98 6.89 4.46
N ASP A 231 12.86 7.64 3.80
CA ASP A 231 14.16 8.03 4.37
C ASP A 231 14.08 9.11 5.43
N GLY A 232 13.18 10.08 5.27
CA GLY A 232 12.91 11.06 6.31
C GLY A 232 12.35 10.40 7.55
N MET A 233 11.43 9.44 7.38
CA MET A 233 10.89 8.64 8.49
C MET A 233 11.97 7.79 9.17
N LEU A 234 12.85 7.18 8.38
CA LEU A 234 13.97 6.41 8.90
C LEU A 234 14.98 7.30 9.65
N ALA A 235 15.28 8.49 9.12
CA ALA A 235 16.11 9.48 9.79
C ALA A 235 15.52 9.84 11.16
N ASP A 236 14.23 10.18 11.19
CA ASP A 236 13.52 10.56 12.42
C ASP A 236 13.48 9.43 13.47
N ALA A 237 13.59 8.17 13.02
CA ALA A 237 13.60 7.01 13.88
C ALA A 237 14.99 6.58 14.34
N ALA A 238 16.03 6.79 13.53
CA ALA A 238 17.23 5.95 13.53
C ALA A 238 17.94 5.84 14.88
N TYR A 239 18.35 6.98 15.45
CA TYR A 239 19.13 7.00 16.69
C TYR A 239 18.27 6.63 17.91
N LEU A 240 17.00 7.04 17.93
CA LEU A 240 16.12 6.71 19.05
C LEU A 240 15.76 5.22 19.05
N ALA A 241 15.52 4.64 17.88
CA ALA A 241 15.33 3.20 17.69
C ALA A 241 16.57 2.41 18.14
N ALA A 242 17.77 2.90 17.82
CA ALA A 242 19.02 2.29 18.25
C ALA A 242 19.22 2.35 19.78
N GLU A 243 18.88 3.47 20.43
CA GLU A 243 18.96 3.60 21.88
C GLU A 243 17.98 2.65 22.60
N HIS A 244 16.72 2.58 22.14
CA HIS A 244 15.74 1.65 22.69
C HIS A 244 16.18 0.19 22.52
N GLN A 245 16.80 -0.15 21.38
CA GLN A 245 17.33 -1.51 21.20
C GLN A 245 18.53 -1.78 22.11
N LEU A 246 19.40 -0.81 22.36
CA LEU A 246 20.49 -0.96 23.33
C LEU A 246 19.97 -1.16 24.76
N LEU A 247 18.91 -0.43 25.15
CA LEU A 247 18.26 -0.64 26.43
C LEU A 247 17.70 -2.06 26.54
N LEU A 248 16.97 -2.53 25.52
CA LEU A 248 16.44 -3.89 25.50
C LEU A 248 17.57 -4.93 25.61
N ASP A 249 18.60 -4.82 24.76
CA ASP A 249 19.73 -5.76 24.72
C ASP A 249 20.48 -5.81 26.07
N GLY A 250 20.59 -4.67 26.78
CA GLY A 250 21.25 -4.60 28.09
C GLY A 250 20.37 -5.02 29.27
N THR A 251 19.05 -4.84 29.15
CA THR A 251 18.09 -5.12 30.22
C THR A 251 17.59 -6.58 30.18
N LEU A 252 17.39 -7.09 28.96
CA LEU A 252 16.90 -8.43 28.65
C LEU A 252 17.82 -9.06 27.59
N PRO A 253 19.07 -9.40 27.95
CA PRO A 253 20.01 -10.02 27.02
C PRO A 253 19.44 -11.34 26.48
N ARG A 254 19.60 -11.57 25.17
CA ARG A 254 19.06 -12.75 24.46
C ARG A 254 17.58 -12.99 24.77
N ALA A 255 16.80 -11.91 24.75
CA ALA A 255 15.37 -11.99 24.97
C ALA A 255 14.69 -12.96 23.99
N HIS A 256 13.77 -13.76 24.51
CA HIS A 256 12.73 -14.43 23.74
C HIS A 256 11.40 -13.75 24.06
N ALA A 257 10.48 -13.80 23.10
CA ALA A 257 9.20 -13.12 23.24
C ALA A 257 8.06 -14.03 22.81
N GLU A 258 6.96 -14.00 23.56
CA GLU A 258 5.73 -14.72 23.26
C GLU A 258 4.60 -13.71 23.10
N LEU A 259 3.91 -13.77 21.97
CA LEU A 259 2.88 -12.80 21.59
C LEU A 259 1.48 -13.34 21.86
N ASP A 260 0.71 -12.61 22.65
CA ASP A 260 -0.73 -12.81 22.81
C ASP A 260 -1.49 -11.83 21.91
N LEU A 261 -1.91 -12.33 20.75
CA LEU A 261 -2.68 -11.59 19.75
C LEU A 261 -4.10 -11.23 20.21
N LYS A 262 -4.66 -11.96 21.18
CA LYS A 262 -6.01 -11.69 21.68
C LYS A 262 -6.01 -10.44 22.56
N ASN A 263 -4.98 -10.30 23.39
CA ASN A 263 -4.86 -9.18 24.32
C ASN A 263 -3.97 -8.03 23.81
N ASN A 264 -3.30 -8.20 22.65
CA ASN A 264 -2.27 -7.29 22.14
C ASN A 264 -1.17 -7.05 23.19
N THR A 265 -0.66 -8.14 23.76
CA THR A 265 0.42 -8.12 24.74
C THR A 265 1.55 -9.03 24.29
N VAL A 266 2.77 -8.72 24.69
CA VAL A 266 3.94 -9.56 24.47
C VAL A 266 4.66 -9.76 25.80
N GLU A 267 4.96 -11.00 26.13
CA GLU A 267 5.84 -11.33 27.24
C GLU A 267 7.26 -11.45 26.70
N ILE A 268 8.19 -10.67 27.27
CA ILE A 268 9.60 -10.63 26.87
C ILE A 268 10.44 -11.18 28.01
N ALA A 269 11.03 -12.35 27.83
CA ALA A 269 11.77 -13.03 28.87
C ALA A 269 13.25 -13.19 28.49
N SER A 270 14.13 -13.08 29.49
CA SER A 270 15.56 -13.35 29.35
C SER A 270 15.99 -14.34 30.41
N ARG A 271 16.50 -15.50 29.97
CA ARG A 271 17.08 -16.50 30.88
C ARG A 271 18.34 -15.97 31.54
N ASP A 272 19.18 -15.27 30.78
CA ASP A 272 20.45 -14.72 31.23
C ASP A 272 20.25 -13.67 32.35
N ALA A 273 19.15 -12.90 32.31
CA ALA A 273 18.82 -11.93 33.35
C ALA A 273 17.83 -12.45 34.40
N GLY A 274 17.30 -13.67 34.25
CA GLY A 274 16.33 -14.27 35.19
C GLY A 274 15.04 -13.44 35.37
N ARG A 275 14.60 -12.74 34.32
CA ARG A 275 13.46 -11.80 34.39
C ARG A 275 12.58 -11.86 33.13
N ALA A 276 11.31 -11.50 33.30
CA ALA A 276 10.33 -11.32 32.24
C ALA A 276 9.65 -9.95 32.37
N VAL A 277 9.21 -9.39 31.24
CA VAL A 277 8.49 -8.12 31.16
C VAL A 277 7.25 -8.34 30.28
N ALA A 278 6.08 -8.08 30.84
CA ALA A 278 4.85 -8.01 30.07
C ALA A 278 4.71 -6.59 29.48
N ALA A 279 4.51 -6.51 28.16
CA ALA A 279 4.40 -5.25 27.45
C ALA A 279 3.15 -5.21 26.57
N ARG A 280 2.65 -4.01 26.31
CA ARG A 280 1.68 -3.80 25.24
C ARG A 280 2.36 -4.04 23.90
N ALA A 281 1.69 -4.73 23.00
CA ALA A 281 2.19 -5.07 21.68
C ALA A 281 1.40 -4.37 20.57
N ILE A 282 2.11 -3.83 19.59
CA ILE A 282 1.57 -3.46 18.28
C ILE A 282 2.22 -4.38 17.26
N VAL A 283 1.44 -5.23 16.59
CA VAL A 283 1.93 -5.96 15.41
C VAL A 283 1.99 -4.97 14.26
N ALA A 284 3.17 -4.45 13.97
CA ALA A 284 3.37 -3.48 12.90
C ALA A 284 3.24 -4.17 11.53
N ALA A 285 3.82 -5.36 11.39
CA ALA A 285 3.79 -6.15 10.17
C ALA A 285 3.99 -7.64 10.47
N THR A 286 3.74 -8.48 9.47
CA THR A 286 4.15 -9.88 9.43
C THR A 286 4.98 -10.10 8.17
N TYR A 287 5.86 -11.11 8.19
CA TYR A 287 6.52 -11.57 6.99
C TYR A 287 6.56 -13.10 6.92
N THR A 288 6.41 -13.61 5.71
CA THR A 288 6.43 -15.04 5.38
C THR A 288 7.21 -15.22 4.08
N GLY A 289 8.33 -15.94 4.14
CA GLY A 289 9.24 -16.08 3.01
C GLY A 289 9.69 -14.71 2.46
N SER A 290 9.34 -14.43 1.19
CA SER A 290 9.68 -13.20 0.48
C SER A 290 8.61 -12.09 0.54
N ARG A 291 7.55 -12.27 1.34
CA ARG A 291 6.43 -11.34 1.44
C ARG A 291 6.42 -10.63 2.79
N TRP A 292 6.28 -9.31 2.75
CA TRP A 292 5.99 -8.45 3.90
C TRP A 292 4.54 -7.99 3.81
N THR A 293 3.77 -8.12 4.89
CA THR A 293 2.38 -7.68 4.97
C THR A 293 2.24 -6.75 6.17
N TRP A 294 1.63 -5.59 5.99
CA TRP A 294 1.36 -4.72 7.14
C TRP A 294 0.35 -5.36 8.10
N GLY A 295 0.48 -5.10 9.40
CA GLY A 295 -0.42 -5.67 10.40
C GLY A 295 -1.89 -5.31 10.14
N TRP A 296 -2.16 -4.12 9.60
CA TRP A 296 -3.51 -3.66 9.25
C TRP A 296 -4.11 -4.41 8.06
N ALA A 297 -3.24 -5.05 7.26
CA ALA A 297 -3.58 -5.77 6.04
C ALA A 297 -3.56 -7.29 6.20
N ASP A 298 -2.98 -7.83 7.27
CA ASP A 298 -2.88 -9.27 7.46
C ASP A 298 -4.20 -9.84 7.98
N GLU A 299 -4.95 -10.48 7.09
CA GLU A 299 -6.25 -11.10 7.38
C GLU A 299 -6.19 -12.24 8.41
N ASN A 300 -5.00 -12.78 8.67
CA ASN A 300 -4.81 -13.81 9.70
C ASN A 300 -4.74 -13.22 11.12
N LEU A 301 -4.61 -11.90 11.26
CA LEU A 301 -4.58 -11.23 12.55
C LEU A 301 -6.00 -10.87 13.02
N PRO A 302 -6.28 -10.96 14.34
CA PRO A 302 -7.53 -10.47 14.91
C PRO A 302 -7.74 -8.97 14.64
N ASP A 303 -8.99 -8.53 14.53
CA ASP A 303 -9.37 -7.12 14.26
C ASP A 303 -8.62 -6.11 15.13
N ARG A 304 -8.56 -6.38 16.44
CA ARG A 304 -7.87 -5.53 17.42
C ARG A 304 -6.37 -5.39 17.13
N ALA A 305 -5.72 -6.43 16.61
CA ALA A 305 -4.30 -6.38 16.23
C ALA A 305 -4.12 -5.59 14.93
N ARG A 306 -5.04 -5.74 13.97
CA ARG A 306 -5.05 -4.98 12.71
C ARG A 306 -5.24 -3.47 12.96
N GLU A 307 -6.22 -3.11 13.79
CA GLU A 307 -6.51 -1.73 14.18
C GLU A 307 -5.31 -1.01 14.82
N ALA A 308 -4.45 -1.73 15.54
CA ALA A 308 -3.30 -1.15 16.23
C ALA A 308 -2.26 -0.57 15.25
N SER A 309 -2.17 -1.10 14.02
CA SER A 309 -1.23 -0.64 12.98
C SER A 309 -1.89 0.19 11.88
N GLU A 310 -3.22 0.39 11.90
CA GLU A 310 -3.95 1.23 10.93
C GLU A 310 -3.48 2.70 10.89
N ARG A 311 -2.81 3.18 11.96
CA ARG A 311 -2.17 4.51 11.94
C ARG A 311 -1.09 4.61 10.87
N ALA A 312 -0.38 3.52 10.54
CA ALA A 312 0.59 3.46 9.45
C ALA A 312 -0.08 3.78 8.10
N ARG A 313 -1.20 3.12 7.81
CA ARG A 313 -1.98 3.33 6.59
C ARG A 313 -2.51 4.77 6.50
N ARG A 314 -3.07 5.30 7.59
CA ARG A 314 -3.54 6.70 7.63
C ARG A 314 -2.42 7.70 7.40
N PHE A 315 -1.24 7.45 7.96
CA PHE A 315 -0.06 8.27 7.73
C PHE A 315 0.38 8.21 6.27
N GLY A 316 0.47 7.02 5.69
CA GLY A 316 0.75 6.82 4.26
C GLY A 316 -0.21 7.60 3.36
N ARG A 317 -1.52 7.54 3.66
CA ARG A 317 -2.57 8.26 2.91
C ARG A 317 -2.38 9.77 2.96
N ARG A 318 -2.09 10.29 4.14
CA ARG A 318 -1.93 11.73 4.38
C ARG A 318 -0.70 12.30 3.66
N HIS A 319 0.40 11.56 3.67
CA HIS A 319 1.70 12.02 3.16
C HIS A 319 2.07 11.45 1.79
N GLY A 320 1.20 10.64 1.18
CA GLY A 320 1.42 10.04 -0.13
C GLY A 320 2.54 8.98 -0.15
N ILE A 321 2.79 8.29 0.96
CA ILE A 321 3.85 7.27 1.06
C ILE A 321 3.28 5.92 0.67
N VAL A 322 3.50 5.52 -0.59
CA VAL A 322 2.87 4.34 -1.21
C VAL A 322 3.18 3.05 -0.43
N PRO A 323 4.43 2.76 -0.01
CA PRO A 323 4.73 1.53 0.75
C PRO A 323 3.95 1.36 2.06
N LEU A 324 3.42 2.44 2.67
CA LEU A 324 2.60 2.33 3.88
C LEU A 324 1.12 2.07 3.58
N LEU A 325 0.70 2.33 2.34
CA LEU A 325 -0.65 2.10 1.82
C LEU A 325 -0.79 0.74 1.17
N THR A 326 0.29 0.19 0.62
CA THR A 326 0.29 -1.09 -0.08
C THR A 326 0.16 -2.22 0.94
N PRO A 327 -0.91 -3.05 0.91
CA PRO A 327 -1.18 -4.09 1.90
C PRO A 327 -0.01 -5.06 2.10
N ALA A 328 0.61 -5.48 1.00
CA ALA A 328 1.76 -6.37 0.99
C ALA A 328 2.79 -5.96 -0.07
N LEU A 329 4.06 -6.13 0.28
CA LEU A 329 5.22 -5.75 -0.52
C LEU A 329 6.20 -6.92 -0.60
N PRO A 330 7.12 -6.93 -1.57
CA PRO A 330 8.31 -7.77 -1.46
C PRO A 330 9.05 -7.45 -0.15
N ARG A 331 9.37 -8.48 0.64
CA ARG A 331 10.12 -8.34 1.89
C ARG A 331 11.44 -7.60 1.69
N ARG A 332 12.15 -7.89 0.59
CA ARG A 332 13.39 -7.22 0.22
C ARG A 332 13.21 -5.69 0.14
N LEU A 333 12.14 -5.22 -0.51
CA LEU A 333 11.85 -3.78 -0.59
C LEU A 333 11.55 -3.20 0.80
N ALA A 334 10.79 -3.90 1.64
CA ALA A 334 10.51 -3.47 3.00
C ALA A 334 11.78 -3.39 3.87
N GLU A 335 12.74 -4.29 3.66
CA GLU A 335 14.04 -4.31 4.33
C GLU A 335 14.97 -3.20 3.83
N GLU A 336 15.03 -2.97 2.50
CA GLU A 336 15.78 -1.86 1.88
C GLU A 336 15.29 -0.50 2.38
N LEU A 337 13.98 -0.35 2.52
CA LEU A 337 13.33 0.84 3.09
C LEU A 337 13.32 0.85 4.62
N ARG A 338 13.76 -0.24 5.26
CA ARG A 338 13.77 -0.43 6.73
C ARG A 338 12.41 -0.10 7.37
N LEU A 339 11.30 -0.54 6.77
CA LEU A 339 9.95 -0.13 7.17
C LEU A 339 9.61 -0.44 8.64
N GLY A 340 10.15 -1.52 9.21
CA GLY A 340 10.00 -1.83 10.64
C GLY A 340 10.68 -0.83 11.59
N GLU A 341 11.70 -0.12 11.11
CA GLU A 341 12.35 0.98 11.85
C GLU A 341 11.65 2.31 11.57
N ALA A 342 11.44 2.61 10.28
CA ALA A 342 10.89 3.87 9.82
C ALA A 342 9.48 4.16 10.36
N ILE A 343 8.70 3.11 10.69
CA ILE A 343 7.33 3.28 11.16
C ILE A 343 7.20 3.63 12.66
N ARG A 344 8.27 3.46 13.45
CA ARG A 344 8.25 3.66 14.91
C ARG A 344 7.77 5.06 15.34
N PRO A 345 8.18 6.18 14.71
CA PRO A 345 7.68 7.52 15.06
C PRO A 345 6.16 7.65 14.86
N VAL A 346 5.61 7.00 13.84
CA VAL A 346 4.18 7.02 13.52
C VAL A 346 3.39 6.21 14.55
N LEU A 347 3.85 5.00 14.86
CA LEU A 347 3.17 4.12 15.82
C LEU A 347 3.42 4.52 17.28
N ARG A 348 4.41 5.39 17.54
CA ARG A 348 4.79 5.88 18.87
C ARG A 348 5.16 4.74 19.82
N SER A 349 5.86 3.75 19.30
CA SER A 349 6.36 2.59 20.05
C SER A 349 7.72 2.25 19.50
N TRP A 350 8.70 2.09 20.38
CA TRP A 350 10.10 2.17 19.99
C TRP A 350 10.89 0.88 20.17
N THR A 351 10.51 0.00 21.08
CA THR A 351 11.20 -1.30 21.24
C THR A 351 10.65 -2.28 20.23
N ARG A 352 11.50 -2.86 19.37
CA ARG A 352 11.08 -3.83 18.36
C ARG A 352 11.51 -5.23 18.73
N LEU A 353 10.65 -6.18 18.43
CA LEU A 353 10.89 -7.60 18.50
C LEU A 353 10.45 -8.24 17.18
N ASP A 354 11.14 -9.28 16.77
CA ASP A 354 10.66 -10.19 15.73
C ASP A 354 10.21 -11.47 16.44
N VAL A 355 8.92 -11.82 16.34
CA VAL A 355 8.29 -12.92 17.09
C VAL A 355 7.67 -13.91 16.12
N GLU A 356 8.04 -15.19 16.21
CA GLU A 356 7.39 -16.23 15.42
C GLU A 356 5.97 -16.47 15.94
N VAL A 357 4.96 -16.30 15.08
CA VAL A 357 3.54 -16.42 15.44
C VAL A 357 2.88 -17.67 14.88
N ALA A 358 3.47 -18.25 13.85
CA ALA A 358 3.13 -19.54 13.26
C ALA A 358 4.36 -20.04 12.48
N GLU A 359 4.36 -21.31 12.06
CA GLU A 359 5.45 -21.90 11.29
C GLU A 359 5.80 -21.04 10.06
N GLY A 360 7.01 -20.47 10.05
CA GLY A 360 7.50 -19.64 8.95
C GLY A 360 6.88 -18.25 8.84
N VAL A 361 6.07 -17.82 9.83
CA VAL A 361 5.46 -16.49 9.91
C VAL A 361 6.03 -15.74 11.11
N THR A 362 6.70 -14.62 10.83
CA THR A 362 7.27 -13.77 11.88
C THR A 362 6.55 -12.42 11.92
N ALA A 363 6.08 -12.03 13.09
CA ALA A 363 5.52 -10.72 13.37
C ALA A 363 6.63 -9.74 13.77
N VAL A 364 6.59 -8.54 13.19
CA VAL A 364 7.35 -7.38 13.65
C VAL A 364 6.51 -6.67 14.70
N VAL A 365 6.90 -6.82 15.96
CA VAL A 365 6.16 -6.32 17.12
C VAL A 365 6.86 -5.08 17.67
N LEU A 366 6.10 -4.02 17.92
CA LEU A 366 6.54 -2.89 18.71
C LEU A 366 5.99 -3.02 20.13
N ALA A 367 6.89 -3.16 21.09
CA ALA A 367 6.59 -3.34 22.50
C ALA A 367 6.70 -2.04 23.28
N ASP A 368 5.82 -1.88 24.26
CA ASP A 368 5.74 -0.71 25.14
C ASP A 368 5.42 -1.15 26.57
N ALA A 369 6.36 -0.90 27.48
CA ALA A 369 6.25 -1.14 28.91
C ALA A 369 7.16 -0.13 29.65
N PRO A 370 6.84 0.27 30.90
CA PRO A 370 7.67 1.19 31.68
C PRO A 370 9.14 0.77 31.78
N GLU A 371 9.41 -0.53 31.90
CA GLU A 371 10.75 -1.11 31.97
C GLU A 371 11.56 -0.97 30.67
N LEU A 372 10.89 -0.65 29.56
CA LEU A 372 11.47 -0.45 28.24
C LEU A 372 11.59 1.04 27.87
N HIS A 373 11.19 1.94 28.76
CA HIS A 373 11.33 3.38 28.56
C HIS A 373 12.75 3.81 28.84
N LEU A 374 13.28 4.67 27.97
CA LEU A 374 14.64 5.15 28.11
C LEU A 374 14.80 5.96 29.40
N PRO A 375 15.88 5.75 30.17
CA PRO A 375 16.20 6.62 31.30
C PRO A 375 16.52 8.04 30.81
N ALA A 376 16.77 8.96 31.75
CA ALA A 376 17.25 10.30 31.44
C ALA A 376 18.46 10.23 30.48
N PRO A 377 18.54 11.12 29.48
CA PRO A 377 19.58 11.04 28.47
C PRO A 377 20.97 11.22 29.09
N SER A 378 21.91 10.40 28.66
CA SER A 378 23.32 10.49 29.05
C SER A 378 24.20 10.50 27.81
N ARG A 379 25.36 11.18 27.90
CA ARG A 379 26.34 11.20 26.80
C ARG A 379 26.79 9.79 26.38
N PRO A 380 27.09 8.85 27.30
CA PRO A 380 27.45 7.48 26.91
C PRO A 380 26.34 6.76 26.15
N ALA A 381 25.07 6.87 26.60
CA ALA A 381 23.94 6.24 25.92
C ALA A 381 23.71 6.82 24.52
N ALA A 382 23.74 8.16 24.39
CA ALA A 382 23.62 8.83 23.10
C ALA A 382 24.74 8.43 22.14
N SER A 383 26.00 8.46 22.59
CA SER A 383 27.14 8.06 21.77
C SER A 383 27.09 6.58 21.35
N ALA A 384 26.59 5.69 22.22
CA ALA A 384 26.38 4.29 21.86
C ALA A 384 25.25 4.10 20.85
N ALA A 385 24.14 4.84 20.98
CA ALA A 385 23.02 4.80 20.05
C ALA A 385 23.41 5.26 18.65
N LEU A 386 24.14 6.38 18.58
CA LEU A 386 24.69 6.94 17.36
C LEU A 386 25.63 5.94 16.65
N ARG A 387 26.66 5.43 17.35
CA ARG A 387 27.54 4.36 16.81
C ARG A 387 26.79 3.11 16.38
N ARG A 388 25.77 2.69 17.13
CA ARG A 388 24.97 1.50 16.77
C ARG A 388 24.22 1.73 15.48
N ALA A 389 23.59 2.90 15.32
CA ALA A 389 22.83 3.24 14.12
C ALA A 389 23.71 3.33 12.87
N GLN A 390 24.92 3.90 13.00
CA GLN A 390 25.88 4.01 11.89
C GLN A 390 26.16 2.67 11.18
N ARG A 391 26.08 1.54 11.90
CA ARG A 391 26.33 0.20 11.33
C ARG A 391 25.28 -0.26 10.32
N TRP A 392 24.10 0.34 10.34
CA TRP A 392 22.97 -0.13 9.53
C TRP A 392 22.19 0.97 8.84
N LEU A 393 22.45 2.24 9.17
CA LEU A 393 21.79 3.39 8.57
C LEU A 393 22.31 3.59 7.13
N PRO A 394 21.45 3.50 6.10
CA PRO A 394 21.88 3.69 4.71
C PRO A 394 22.43 5.09 4.46
N GLU A 395 23.39 5.23 3.53
CA GLU A 395 24.03 6.52 3.20
C GLU A 395 23.05 7.56 2.65
N ARG A 396 21.99 7.13 1.96
CA ARG A 396 20.91 7.98 1.45
C ARG A 396 20.10 8.69 2.55
N VAL A 397 20.23 8.27 3.81
CA VAL A 397 19.51 8.88 4.93
C VAL A 397 20.27 10.09 5.47
N ASP A 398 19.57 11.22 5.56
CA ASP A 398 20.11 12.45 6.14
C ASP A 398 20.43 12.26 7.63
N ARG A 399 21.73 12.20 7.94
CA ARG A 399 22.25 12.02 9.30
C ARG A 399 22.07 13.27 10.16
N GLY A 400 22.06 14.46 9.57
CA GLY A 400 21.79 15.72 10.27
C GLY A 400 20.35 15.77 10.75
N ARG A 401 19.40 15.40 9.88
CA ARG A 401 17.99 15.22 10.26
C ARG A 401 17.84 14.17 11.38
N ALA A 402 18.51 13.02 11.27
CA ALA A 402 18.46 11.98 12.29
C ALA A 402 18.97 12.48 13.65
N ALA A 403 20.07 13.25 13.65
CA ALA A 403 20.62 13.87 14.86
C ALA A 403 19.64 14.88 15.46
N ALA A 404 19.03 15.74 14.64
CA ALA A 404 18.07 16.74 15.08
C ALA A 404 16.81 16.10 15.69
N ALA A 405 16.24 15.08 15.04
CA ALA A 405 15.08 14.36 15.54
C ALA A 405 15.36 13.65 16.88
N TYR A 406 16.53 13.03 17.01
CA TYR A 406 16.97 12.41 18.25
C TYR A 406 17.17 13.44 19.38
N ALA A 407 17.80 14.58 19.07
CA ALA A 407 17.99 15.66 20.03
C ALA A 407 16.65 16.15 20.58
N ALA A 408 15.69 16.41 19.67
CA ALA A 408 14.36 16.86 20.02
C ALA A 408 13.63 15.83 20.90
N ALA A 409 13.69 14.55 20.53
CA ALA A 409 13.01 13.49 21.28
C ALA A 409 13.61 13.25 22.68
N ARG A 410 14.91 13.50 22.86
CA ARG A 410 15.61 13.33 24.15
C ARG A 410 15.72 14.64 24.95
N GLY A 411 15.24 15.77 24.44
CA GLY A 411 15.39 17.08 25.10
C GLY A 411 16.84 17.54 25.19
N LEU A 412 17.67 17.18 24.20
CA LEU A 412 19.08 17.55 24.12
C LEU A 412 19.27 18.77 23.21
N ALA A 413 20.21 19.64 23.56
CA ALA A 413 20.70 20.69 22.67
C ALA A 413 21.62 20.10 21.59
N ALA A 414 21.61 20.67 20.39
CA ALA A 414 22.46 20.23 19.27
C ALA A 414 23.96 20.21 19.63
N SER A 415 24.42 21.16 20.46
CA SER A 415 25.80 21.20 20.98
C SER A 415 26.18 19.99 21.83
N GLN A 416 25.20 19.30 22.45
CA GLN A 416 25.43 18.10 23.24
C GLN A 416 25.62 16.84 22.37
N LEU A 417 25.18 16.88 21.11
CA LEU A 417 25.39 15.81 20.14
C LEU A 417 26.67 16.01 19.32
N LYS A 418 27.15 17.25 19.23
CA LYS A 418 28.37 17.59 18.49
C LYS A 418 29.58 16.84 19.07
N GLY A 419 30.30 16.12 18.21
CA GLY A 419 31.51 15.37 18.59
C GLY A 419 31.27 13.99 19.22
N LEU A 420 30.02 13.53 19.34
CA LEU A 420 29.74 12.19 19.91
C LEU A 420 30.10 11.02 18.98
N ASP A 421 30.48 11.29 17.73
CA ASP A 421 30.58 10.24 16.71
C ASP A 421 31.62 10.46 15.59
N GLY A 422 32.52 11.45 15.71
CA GLY A 422 33.40 11.82 14.58
C GLY A 422 32.65 12.35 13.34
N ALA A 423 31.31 12.41 13.40
CA ALA A 423 30.47 13.07 12.43
C ALA A 423 30.52 14.58 12.68
N GLU A 424 31.12 15.31 11.74
CA GLU A 424 30.77 16.72 11.54
C GLU A 424 29.33 16.74 11.03
N PHE A 425 28.41 17.20 11.88
CA PHE A 425 27.03 17.49 11.51
C PHE A 425 26.88 18.97 11.17
#